data_AF-A0A060YXA2-F1
#
_entry.id   AF-A0A060YXA2-F1
#
_cell.length_a   1.000
_cell.length_b   1.000
_cell.length_c   1.000
_cell.angle_alpha   90.00
_cell.angle_beta   90.00
_cell.angle_gamma   90.00
#
_symmetry.space_group_name_H-M   'P 1'
#
loop_
_entity.id
_entity.type
_entity.pdbx_description
1 polymer ?
#
loop_
_entity_poly.entity_id
_entity_poly.type
_entity_poly.pdbx_seq_one_letter_code
_entity_poly.pdbx_strand_id
1 'polypeptide(L)'
;MMEATPLADPCLPVGLSDVVRRDGRAVHLRGQGDWARCQGAVRPFLGLHNGTMGSPRGVYQAPIDYSNSEFYGFSEFFYCTEDVLRMGGPYDSAKYSKAATVTTAPHSRTYHDQIF
;
A
#
# COMPACT_ATOMS: atom_id res chain seq x y z
N MET A 1 -24.06 18.95 18.10
CA MET A 1 -23.24 18.90 16.86
C MET A 1 -22.79 17.46 16.73
N MET A 2 -23.25 16.72 15.72
CA MET A 2 -22.77 15.34 15.49
C MET A 2 -21.37 15.48 14.87
N GLU A 3 -20.34 15.32 15.70
CA GLU A 3 -18.99 15.15 15.21
C GLU A 3 -18.95 13.81 14.48
N ALA A 4 -18.87 13.87 13.15
CA ALA A 4 -18.87 12.67 12.32
C ALA A 4 -17.70 11.79 12.76
N THR A 5 -17.98 10.57 13.23
CA THR A 5 -16.95 9.62 13.61
C THR A 5 -16.02 9.40 12.41
N PRO A 6 -14.70 9.59 12.55
CA PRO A 6 -13.78 9.47 11.43
C PRO A 6 -13.82 8.06 10.87
N LEU A 7 -13.80 7.94 9.54
CA LEU A 7 -13.76 6.67 8.83
C LEU A 7 -12.42 5.98 9.12
N ALA A 8 -12.47 4.75 9.62
CA ALA A 8 -11.29 3.95 9.89
C ALA A 8 -10.67 3.45 8.57
N ASP A 9 -9.44 3.89 8.29
CA ASP A 9 -8.70 3.54 7.07
C ASP A 9 -7.60 2.51 7.38
N PRO A 10 -7.65 1.28 6.83
CA PRO A 10 -6.61 0.27 7.05
C PRO A 10 -5.27 0.63 6.38
N CYS A 11 -5.27 1.50 5.37
CA CYS A 11 -4.07 1.86 4.61
C CYS A 11 -3.28 3.02 5.20
N LEU A 12 -3.88 3.81 6.09
CA LEU A 12 -3.17 4.87 6.80
C LEU A 12 -2.44 4.32 8.04
N PRO A 13 -1.24 4.84 8.36
CA PRO A 13 -0.52 4.50 9.59
C PRO A 13 -1.39 4.65 10.84
N VAL A 14 -1.21 3.76 11.82
CA VAL A 14 -2.02 3.77 13.05
C VAL A 14 -1.97 5.14 13.72
N GLY A 15 -3.15 5.68 14.03
CA GLY A 15 -3.27 6.94 14.77
C GLY A 15 -3.15 8.19 13.89
N LEU A 16 -2.66 8.08 12.66
CA LEU A 16 -2.67 9.17 11.70
C LEU A 16 -4.12 9.60 11.43
N SER A 17 -4.35 10.91 11.46
CA SER A 17 -5.67 11.49 11.14
C SER A 17 -5.52 12.36 9.90
N ASP A 18 -6.42 12.21 8.95
CA ASP A 18 -6.38 12.92 7.67
C ASP A 18 -7.78 13.38 7.25
N VAL A 19 -7.86 14.31 6.31
CA VAL A 19 -9.13 14.85 5.80
C VAL A 19 -9.09 14.91 4.28
N VAL A 20 -9.89 14.05 3.64
CA VAL A 20 -10.07 14.06 2.19
C VAL A 20 -11.21 15.01 1.83
N ARG A 21 -10.92 15.99 0.96
CA ARG A 21 -11.92 16.94 0.44
C ARG A 21 -12.21 16.66 -1.03
N ARG A 22 -13.48 16.38 -1.36
CA ARG A 22 -13.98 16.16 -2.73
C ARG A 22 -15.38 16.74 -2.86
N ASP A 23 -15.62 17.48 -3.95
CA ASP A 23 -16.95 18.03 -4.31
C ASP A 23 -17.68 18.74 -3.15
N GLY A 24 -16.94 19.54 -2.38
CA GLY A 24 -17.46 20.29 -1.22
C GLY A 24 -17.73 19.45 0.04
N ARG A 25 -17.46 18.14 0.01
CA ARG A 25 -17.56 17.23 1.16
C ARG A 25 -16.19 16.96 1.76
N ALA A 26 -16.13 16.93 3.09
CA ALA A 26 -14.95 16.53 3.84
C ALA A 26 -15.19 15.19 4.53
N VAL A 27 -14.30 14.24 4.31
CA VAL A 27 -14.30 12.94 5.00
C VAL A 27 -13.09 12.91 5.92
N HIS A 28 -13.34 12.76 7.21
CA HIS A 28 -12.29 12.60 8.22
C HIS A 28 -11.90 11.12 8.28
N LEU A 29 -10.60 10.84 8.24
CA LEU A 29 -10.02 9.50 8.26
C LEU A 29 -9.22 9.27 9.54
N ARG A 30 -9.19 8.03 10.00
CA ARG A 30 -8.33 7.58 11.11
C ARG A 30 -7.62 6.29 10.72
N GLY A 31 -6.29 6.30 10.72
CA GLY A 31 -5.48 5.16 10.34
C GLY A 31 -5.52 4.02 11.34
N GLN A 32 -5.65 2.80 10.82
CA GLN A 32 -5.64 1.52 11.53
C GLN A 32 -4.36 0.71 11.27
N GLY A 33 -3.59 1.05 10.22
CA GLY A 33 -2.37 0.35 9.82
C GLY A 33 -2.54 -1.17 9.77
N ASP A 34 -3.50 -1.64 8.98
CA ASP A 34 -3.77 -3.06 8.78
C ASP A 34 -3.39 -3.42 7.35
N TRP A 35 -2.17 -3.95 7.19
CA TRP A 35 -1.61 -4.30 5.89
C TRP A 35 -2.53 -5.24 5.08
N ALA A 36 -3.07 -6.29 5.71
CA ALA A 36 -3.88 -7.29 5.02
C ALA A 36 -5.24 -6.70 4.58
N ARG A 37 -5.90 -5.92 5.44
CA ARG A 37 -7.16 -5.24 5.08
C ARG A 37 -6.92 -4.14 4.06
N CYS A 38 -5.79 -3.44 4.12
CA CYS A 38 -5.41 -2.46 3.11
C CYS A 38 -5.25 -3.11 1.73
N GLN A 39 -4.50 -4.21 1.63
CA GLN A 39 -4.38 -4.97 0.39
C GLN A 39 -5.74 -5.39 -0.16
N GLY A 40 -6.64 -5.88 0.71
CA GLY A 40 -8.01 -6.22 0.35
C GLY A 40 -8.82 -5.03 -0.16
N ALA A 41 -8.67 -3.86 0.47
CA ALA A 41 -9.37 -2.63 0.10
C ALA A 41 -8.89 -2.05 -1.24
N VAL A 42 -7.60 -2.18 -1.57
CA VAL A 42 -7.06 -1.65 -2.84
C VAL A 42 -7.19 -2.61 -4.03
N ARG A 43 -7.32 -3.92 -3.76
CA ARG A 43 -7.40 -4.97 -4.80
C ARG A 43 -8.48 -4.71 -5.88
N PRO A 44 -9.69 -4.22 -5.56
CA PRO A 44 -10.71 -3.94 -6.58
C PRO A 44 -10.27 -2.89 -7.61
N PHE A 45 -9.39 -1.96 -7.26
CA PHE A 45 -8.91 -0.91 -8.18
C PHE A 45 -7.96 -1.43 -9.26
N LEU A 46 -7.47 -2.67 -9.13
CA LEU A 46 -6.65 -3.31 -10.16
C LEU A 46 -7.47 -3.69 -11.40
N GLY A 47 -8.81 -3.73 -11.31
CA GLY A 47 -9.67 -4.08 -12.44
C GLY A 47 -9.38 -5.49 -12.98
N LEU A 48 -9.09 -6.45 -12.09
CA LEU A 48 -8.83 -7.83 -12.47
C LEU A 48 -10.14 -8.52 -12.87
N HIS A 49 -10.16 -9.18 -14.02
CA HIS A 49 -11.31 -9.95 -14.49
C HIS A 49 -11.17 -11.44 -14.12
N ASN A 50 -12.29 -12.03 -13.66
CA ASN A 50 -12.50 -13.42 -13.22
C ASN A 50 -11.35 -14.41 -13.50
N GLY A 51 -10.36 -14.44 -12.59
CA GLY A 51 -9.43 -15.55 -12.44
C GLY A 51 -8.30 -15.69 -13.46
N THR A 52 -8.26 -14.87 -14.51
CA THR A 52 -7.11 -14.85 -15.42
C THR A 52 -5.94 -14.08 -14.80
N MET A 53 -4.75 -14.67 -14.88
CA MET A 53 -3.44 -14.02 -14.73
C MET A 53 -3.27 -12.96 -15.84
N GLY A 54 -4.10 -11.92 -15.81
CA GLY A 54 -4.10 -10.82 -16.76
C GLY A 54 -3.58 -9.56 -16.11
N SER A 55 -3.04 -8.66 -16.91
CA SER A 55 -2.62 -7.36 -16.41
C SER A 55 -3.83 -6.54 -15.91
N PRO A 56 -3.60 -5.53 -15.05
CA PRO A 56 -4.65 -4.66 -14.56
C PRO A 56 -5.57 -4.15 -15.68
N ARG A 57 -6.89 -4.08 -15.40
CA ARG A 57 -7.93 -3.66 -16.36
C ARG A 57 -8.09 -4.57 -17.59
N GLY A 58 -7.64 -5.82 -17.51
CA GLY A 58 -7.80 -6.79 -18.59
C GLY A 58 -6.99 -6.49 -19.85
N VAL A 59 -5.94 -5.67 -19.73
CA VAL A 59 -5.06 -5.37 -20.86
C VAL A 59 -4.24 -6.62 -21.19
N TYR A 60 -4.00 -6.84 -22.49
CA TYR A 60 -3.18 -7.97 -22.94
C TYR A 60 -1.77 -7.88 -22.35
N GLN A 61 -1.30 -9.00 -21.80
CA GLN A 61 0.06 -9.18 -21.32
C GLN A 61 0.64 -10.43 -22.00
N ALA A 62 1.78 -10.28 -22.65
CA ALA A 62 2.49 -11.41 -23.21
C ALA A 62 2.90 -12.38 -22.09
N PRO A 63 2.90 -13.71 -22.34
CA PRO A 63 3.38 -14.68 -21.36
C PRO A 63 4.80 -14.35 -20.90
N ILE A 64 5.03 -14.43 -19.60
CA ILE A 64 6.35 -14.21 -18.99
C ILE A 64 6.90 -15.56 -18.55
N ASP A 65 8.10 -15.89 -19.01
CA ASP A 65 8.87 -17.02 -18.47
C ASP A 65 9.59 -16.56 -17.20
N TYR A 66 8.92 -16.69 -16.05
CA TYR A 66 9.47 -16.29 -14.75
C TYR A 66 10.72 -17.09 -14.33
N SER A 67 10.99 -18.25 -14.96
CA SER A 67 12.18 -19.05 -14.66
C SER A 67 13.44 -18.55 -15.37
N ASN A 68 13.27 -17.78 -16.45
CA ASN A 68 14.34 -17.29 -17.31
C ASN A 68 14.17 -15.79 -17.65
N SER A 69 13.62 -15.01 -16.71
CA SER A 69 13.45 -13.57 -16.87
C SER A 69 13.90 -12.84 -15.62
N GLU A 70 14.46 -11.64 -15.80
CA GLU A 70 14.73 -10.68 -14.74
C GLU A 70 14.00 -9.37 -14.99
N PHE A 71 13.61 -8.68 -13.92
CA PHE A 71 12.85 -7.44 -13.98
C PHE A 71 13.46 -6.40 -13.04
N TYR A 72 13.54 -5.16 -13.53
CA TYR A 72 14.00 -4.01 -12.75
C TYR A 72 12.81 -3.08 -12.46
N GLY A 73 12.56 -2.86 -11.17
CA GLY A 73 11.54 -1.93 -10.70
C GLY A 73 12.13 -0.55 -10.42
N PHE A 74 11.59 0.48 -11.05
CA PHE A 74 12.00 1.87 -10.85
C PHE A 74 10.92 2.68 -10.15
N SER A 75 11.27 3.88 -9.69
CA SER A 75 10.35 4.82 -9.03
C SER A 75 9.71 4.19 -7.78
N GLU A 76 8.39 4.07 -7.72
CA GLU A 76 7.66 3.52 -6.56
C GLU A 76 8.11 2.11 -6.15
N PHE A 77 8.58 1.29 -7.09
CA PHE A 77 9.13 -0.03 -6.76
C PHE A 77 10.42 0.09 -5.91
N PHE A 78 11.22 1.13 -6.14
CA PHE A 78 12.43 1.42 -5.37
C PHE A 78 12.11 2.21 -4.09
N TYR A 79 11.34 3.29 -4.17
CA TYR A 79 11.03 4.13 -2.98
C TYR A 79 10.27 3.35 -1.91
N CYS A 80 9.30 2.51 -2.29
CA CYS A 80 8.56 1.69 -1.32
C CYS A 80 9.42 0.59 -0.68
N THR A 81 10.50 0.14 -1.33
CA THR A 81 11.36 -0.94 -0.81
C THR A 81 12.56 -0.40 -0.03
N GLU A 82 13.13 0.71 -0.47
CA GLU A 82 14.36 1.27 0.10
C GLU A 82 14.09 2.44 1.05
N ASP A 83 13.39 3.48 0.61
CA ASP A 83 13.20 4.68 1.45
C ASP A 83 12.30 4.39 2.67
N VAL A 84 11.22 3.61 2.43
CA VAL A 84 10.22 3.27 3.45
C VAL A 84 10.66 2.06 4.29
N LEU A 85 11.05 0.97 3.61
CA LEU A 85 11.24 -0.34 4.26
C LEU A 85 12.71 -0.72 4.46
N ARG A 86 13.65 0.02 3.86
CA ARG A 86 15.11 -0.20 3.97
C ARG A 86 15.50 -1.66 3.73
N MET A 87 14.87 -2.29 2.74
CA MET A 87 15.02 -3.73 2.52
C MET A 87 16.36 -4.09 1.90
N GLY A 88 16.93 -3.20 1.07
CA GLY A 88 18.18 -3.42 0.35
C GLY A 88 18.19 -4.64 -0.60
N GLY A 89 18.92 -4.51 -1.70
CA GLY A 89 19.17 -5.64 -2.60
C GLY A 89 17.93 -6.14 -3.37
N PRO A 90 17.93 -7.40 -3.85
CA PRO A 90 16.85 -7.95 -4.65
C PRO A 90 15.51 -8.03 -3.90
N TYR A 91 14.42 -7.76 -4.61
CA TYR A 91 13.06 -7.86 -4.07
C TYR A 91 12.74 -9.29 -3.58
N ASP A 92 12.13 -9.37 -2.39
CA ASP A 92 11.63 -10.59 -1.77
C ASP A 92 10.24 -10.30 -1.19
N SER A 93 9.22 -11.01 -1.69
CA SER A 93 7.82 -10.76 -1.34
C SER A 93 7.49 -11.07 0.12
N ALA A 94 8.16 -12.06 0.72
CA ALA A 94 7.95 -12.43 2.11
C ALA A 94 8.57 -11.39 3.04
N LYS A 95 9.79 -10.94 2.74
CA LYS A 95 10.44 -9.83 3.47
C LYS A 95 9.64 -8.54 3.34
N TYR A 96 9.16 -8.21 2.15
CA TYR A 96 8.34 -7.02 1.90
C TYR A 96 7.07 -7.03 2.74
N SER A 97 6.30 -8.12 2.67
CA SER A 97 5.03 -8.23 3.39
C SER A 97 5.23 -8.15 4.91
N LYS A 98 6.30 -8.76 5.41
CA LYS A 98 6.67 -8.68 6.83
C LYS A 98 7.05 -7.26 7.23
N ALA A 99 7.89 -6.59 6.46
CA ALA A 99 8.31 -5.22 6.74
C ALA A 99 7.12 -4.24 6.69
N ALA A 100 6.27 -4.33 5.68
CA ALA A 100 5.06 -3.51 5.53
C ALA A 100 4.05 -3.70 6.68
N THR A 101 3.91 -4.92 7.19
CA THR A 101 3.07 -5.19 8.37
C THR A 101 3.64 -4.55 9.64
N VAL A 102 4.97 -4.53 9.79
CA VAL A 102 5.62 -3.92 10.95
C VAL A 102 5.57 -2.39 10.90
N THR A 103 5.78 -1.78 9.73
CA THR A 103 5.78 -0.32 9.57
C THR A 103 4.39 0.31 9.67
N THR A 104 3.34 -0.49 9.52
CA THR A 104 1.96 -0.04 9.72
C THR A 104 1.51 -0.12 11.19
N ALA A 105 2.28 -0.78 12.08
CA ALA A 105 1.92 -1.02 13.47
C ALA A 105 2.07 0.25 14.38
N PRO A 106 1.29 0.36 15.48
CA PRO A 106 1.23 1.57 16.32
C PRO A 106 2.56 2.00 16.97
N HIS A 107 3.52 1.09 17.06
CA HIS A 107 4.80 1.31 17.75
C HIS A 107 5.98 1.54 16.78
N SER A 108 5.74 1.66 15.47
CA SER A 108 6.78 2.06 14.51
C SER A 108 7.06 3.56 14.68
N ARG A 109 7.83 3.91 15.72
CA ARG A 109 8.33 5.28 16.00
C ARG A 109 9.23 5.85 14.90
N THR A 110 9.39 5.17 13.78
CA THR A 110 10.43 5.48 12.79
C THR A 110 10.03 6.48 11.72
N TYR A 111 8.74 6.81 11.55
CA TYR A 111 8.30 7.62 10.41
C TYR A 111 8.02 9.11 10.70
N HIS A 112 7.79 9.48 11.97
CA HIS A 112 7.45 10.86 12.31
C HIS A 112 8.67 11.79 12.46
N ASP A 113 9.88 11.25 12.63
CA ASP A 113 11.10 12.02 12.93
C ASP A 113 12.10 12.14 11.75
N GLN A 114 11.72 11.72 10.53
CA GLN A 114 12.64 11.76 9.37
C GLN A 114 12.10 12.47 8.13
N ILE A 115 10.95 13.14 8.22
CA ILE A 115 10.45 14.02 7.16
C ILE A 115 10.15 15.41 7.76
N PHE A 116 11.15 16.01 8.42
CA PHE A 116 11.38 17.46 8.52
C PHE A 116 12.86 17.69 8.81
#